data_AF-A0A355INT9-F1
#
_entry.id   AF-A0A355INT9-F1
#
_cell.length_a   1.000
_cell.length_b   1.000
_cell.length_c   1.000
_cell.angle_alpha   90.00
_cell.angle_beta   90.00
_cell.angle_gamma   90.00
#
_symmetry.space_group_name_H-M   'P 1'
#
loop_
_entity.id
_entity.type
_entity.pdbx_description
1 polymer ?
#
loop_
_entity_poly.entity_id
_entity_poly.type
_entity_poly.pdbx_seq_one_letter_code
_entity_poly.pdbx_strand_id
1 'polypeptide(L)'
;MVTLYNAIDLANDPLYLGSQDFKNRQSTYPGTEYHYDANGNLLDDANKGIVTIRSNCLNLPDTVQMKNGDMASYTYSPSGNKFMCIYSTANTSTVTMPLDTTLSNCSC
;
A
#
# COMPACT_ATOMS: atom_id res chain seq x y z
N MET A 1 30.92 -24.00 -18.98
CA MET A 1 30.05 -23.45 -17.92
C MET A 1 30.49 -22.02 -17.69
N VAL A 2 29.64 -21.02 -17.99
CA VAL A 2 29.91 -19.61 -17.68
C VAL A 2 29.23 -19.32 -16.35
N THR A 3 30.01 -19.04 -15.33
CA THR A 3 29.51 -18.52 -14.05
C THR A 3 29.17 -17.05 -14.26
N LEU A 4 27.89 -16.70 -14.20
CA LEU A 4 27.46 -15.31 -14.15
C LEU A 4 27.76 -14.79 -12.74
N TYR A 5 28.79 -13.98 -12.62
CA TYR A 5 29.00 -13.20 -11.40
C TYR A 5 27.91 -12.15 -11.32
N ASN A 6 27.24 -12.08 -10.17
CA ASN A 6 26.28 -11.05 -9.83
C ASN A 6 26.92 -9.69 -10.18
N ALA A 7 26.23 -8.85 -10.96
CA ALA A 7 26.73 -7.51 -11.25
C ALA A 7 26.85 -6.75 -9.93
N ILE A 8 28.07 -6.35 -9.56
CA ILE A 8 28.29 -5.42 -8.45
C ILE A 8 28.07 -4.03 -9.03
N ASP A 9 26.98 -3.38 -8.61
CA ASP A 9 26.73 -1.98 -8.93
C ASP A 9 27.61 -1.11 -8.03
N LEU A 10 28.60 -0.43 -8.66
CA LEU A 10 29.47 0.54 -7.99
C LEU A 10 28.94 1.98 -8.13
N ALA A 11 27.79 2.19 -8.76
CA ALA A 11 27.18 3.50 -8.79
C ALA A 11 26.79 3.90 -7.37
N ASN A 12 27.09 5.14 -6.98
CA ASN A 12 26.36 5.74 -5.87
C ASN A 12 24.91 5.76 -6.30
N ASP A 13 24.06 5.00 -5.60
CA ASP A 13 22.62 5.09 -5.79
C ASP A 13 22.25 6.56 -5.83
N PRO A 14 21.55 7.05 -6.86
CA PRO A 14 21.01 8.39 -6.87
C PRO A 14 19.84 8.39 -5.88
N LEU A 15 20.15 8.27 -4.59
CA LEU A 15 19.28 8.56 -3.48
C LEU A 15 19.04 10.07 -3.56
N TYR A 16 18.14 10.47 -4.45
CA TYR A 16 17.61 11.81 -4.46
C TYR A 16 16.99 12.02 -3.08
N LEU A 17 17.52 12.98 -2.34
CA LEU A 17 17.08 13.33 -1.00
C LEU A 17 15.66 13.93 -1.11
N GLY A 18 14.65 13.07 -1.18
CA GLY A 18 13.28 13.43 -1.57
C GLY A 18 12.56 12.42 -2.47
N SER A 19 13.26 11.38 -2.96
CA SER A 19 12.64 10.22 -3.60
C SER A 19 11.64 9.61 -2.62
N GLN A 20 10.37 9.56 -3.01
CA GLN A 20 9.29 8.93 -2.23
C GLN A 20 9.12 7.45 -2.59
N ASP A 21 9.71 7.02 -3.71
CA ASP A 21 9.41 5.73 -4.34
C ASP A 21 10.41 4.63 -3.97
N PHE A 22 11.71 4.95 -3.94
CA PHE A 22 12.77 4.01 -3.56
C PHE A 22 13.49 4.58 -2.34
N LYS A 23 13.22 4.01 -1.16
CA LYS A 23 13.93 4.33 0.08
C LYS A 23 14.70 3.09 0.49
N ASN A 24 15.91 3.23 1.02
CA ASN A 24 16.52 2.17 1.81
C ASN A 24 16.01 2.38 3.24
N ARG A 25 14.88 1.76 3.59
CA ARG A 25 14.29 1.90 4.93
C ARG A 25 14.88 0.93 5.95
N GLN A 26 15.87 0.14 5.54
CA GLN A 26 16.48 -0.86 6.38
C GLN A 26 17.90 -0.48 6.81
N SER A 27 18.10 -0.34 8.13
CA SER A 27 19.43 -0.14 8.73
C SER A 27 20.36 -1.36 8.60
N THR A 28 19.85 -2.51 8.17
CA THR A 28 20.59 -3.79 8.10
C THR A 28 20.49 -4.36 6.68
N TYR A 29 21.52 -4.10 5.89
CA TYR A 29 21.78 -4.84 4.67
C TYR A 29 22.05 -6.32 5.03
N PRO A 30 21.49 -7.32 4.35
CA PRO A 30 20.59 -7.29 3.19
C PRO A 30 19.19 -7.78 3.61
N GLY A 31 18.32 -6.91 4.12
CA GLY A 31 16.91 -7.30 4.23
C GLY A 31 16.18 -7.12 2.92
N THR A 32 15.36 -8.09 2.58
CA THR A 32 14.44 -7.99 1.46
C THR A 32 13.33 -7.01 1.83
N GLU A 33 13.21 -5.89 1.08
CA GLU A 33 12.22 -4.83 1.32
C GLU A 33 10.87 -5.08 0.62
N TYR A 34 10.84 -6.03 -0.30
CA TYR A 34 9.68 -6.44 -1.09
C TYR A 34 9.56 -7.96 -1.09
N HIS A 35 8.49 -8.49 -0.51
CA HIS A 35 8.23 -9.92 -0.53
C HIS A 35 7.12 -10.27 -1.51
N TYR A 36 7.26 -11.41 -2.16
CA TYR A 36 6.29 -11.92 -3.12
C TYR A 36 5.89 -13.34 -2.76
N ASP A 37 4.65 -13.71 -3.09
CA ASP A 37 4.23 -15.11 -3.06
C ASP A 37 4.75 -15.88 -4.28
N ALA A 38 4.54 -17.20 -4.28
CA ALA A 38 4.97 -18.08 -5.37
C ALA A 38 4.31 -17.77 -6.72
N ASN A 39 3.17 -17.06 -6.71
CA ASN A 39 2.45 -16.64 -7.92
C ASN A 39 2.93 -15.26 -8.42
N GLY A 40 3.87 -14.61 -7.72
CA GLY A 40 4.41 -13.31 -8.06
C GLY A 40 3.58 -12.12 -7.56
N ASN A 41 2.61 -12.32 -6.66
CA ASN A 41 1.91 -11.21 -6.03
C ASN A 41 2.75 -10.61 -4.91
N LEU A 42 2.71 -9.30 -4.77
CA LEU A 42 3.34 -8.60 -3.66
C LEU A 42 2.63 -8.96 -2.34
N LEU A 43 3.40 -9.33 -1.33
CA LEU A 43 2.95 -9.63 0.03
C LEU A 43 3.17 -8.45 0.98
N ASP A 44 4.29 -7.74 0.85
CA ASP A 44 4.59 -6.53 1.62
C ASP A 44 5.63 -5.66 0.91
N ASP A 45 5.63 -4.38 1.28
CA ASP A 45 6.52 -3.35 0.74
C ASP A 45 6.85 -2.36 1.86
N ALA A 46 8.05 -2.52 2.42
CA ALA A 46 8.55 -1.70 3.52
C ALA A 46 8.75 -0.22 3.10
N ASN A 47 8.99 0.03 1.81
CA ASN A 47 9.22 1.37 1.25
C ASN A 47 7.94 2.17 1.12
N LYS A 48 6.82 1.49 0.90
CA LYS A 48 5.47 2.08 0.99
C LYS A 48 4.87 1.99 2.39
N GLY A 49 5.53 1.30 3.32
CA GLY A 49 5.02 1.07 4.68
C GLY A 49 3.83 0.11 4.71
N ILE A 50 3.72 -0.75 3.71
CA ILE A 50 2.73 -1.82 3.62
C ILE A 50 3.29 -3.02 4.39
N VAL A 51 2.52 -3.51 5.36
CA VAL A 51 2.93 -4.66 6.18
C VAL A 51 2.32 -5.97 5.69
N THR A 52 1.19 -5.91 4.98
CA THR A 52 0.52 -7.10 4.45
C THR A 52 -0.38 -6.73 3.29
N ILE A 53 -0.32 -7.54 2.24
CA ILE A 53 -1.27 -7.60 1.15
C ILE A 53 -1.81 -9.02 1.10
N ARG A 54 -3.13 -9.15 1.02
CA ARG A 54 -3.80 -10.43 0.77
C ARG A 54 -4.45 -10.39 -0.58
N SER A 55 -4.37 -11.50 -1.30
CA SER A 55 -5.04 -11.68 -2.58
C SER A 55 -6.21 -12.65 -2.46
N ASN A 56 -7.21 -12.46 -3.31
CA ASN A 56 -8.33 -13.38 -3.43
C ASN A 56 -8.02 -14.54 -4.39
N CYS A 57 -9.00 -15.42 -4.62
CA CYS A 57 -8.88 -16.56 -5.53
C CYS A 57 -8.70 -16.19 -7.02
N LEU A 58 -8.92 -14.93 -7.40
CA LEU A 58 -8.64 -14.38 -8.73
C LEU A 58 -7.25 -13.75 -8.83
N ASN A 59 -6.42 -13.92 -7.78
CA ASN A 59 -5.10 -13.32 -7.69
C ASN A 59 -5.12 -11.78 -7.65
N LEU A 60 -6.26 -11.19 -7.24
CA LEU A 60 -6.42 -9.74 -7.12
C LEU A 60 -6.25 -9.31 -5.65
N PRO A 61 -5.66 -8.13 -5.37
CA PRO A 61 -5.50 -7.63 -4.00
C PRO A 61 -6.86 -7.43 -3.32
N ASP A 62 -7.14 -8.19 -2.28
CA ASP A 62 -8.33 -8.10 -1.45
C ASP A 62 -8.13 -7.08 -0.32
N THR A 63 -6.98 -7.13 0.35
CA THR A 63 -6.71 -6.34 1.54
C THR A 63 -5.29 -5.79 1.48
N VAL A 64 -5.11 -4.51 1.80
CA VAL A 64 -3.81 -3.88 2.01
C VAL A 64 -3.78 -3.25 3.40
N GLN A 65 -2.85 -3.68 4.24
CA GLN A 65 -2.64 -3.17 5.59
C GLN A 65 -1.36 -2.34 5.63
N MET A 66 -1.48 -1.11 6.15
CA MET A 66 -0.38 -0.18 6.36
C MET A 66 0.18 -0.32 7.78
N LYS A 67 1.45 0.03 7.96
CA LYS A 67 2.15 0.00 9.26
C LYS A 67 1.53 0.93 10.30
N ASN A 68 0.94 2.04 9.86
CA ASN A 68 0.24 2.99 10.75
C ASN A 68 -1.15 2.48 11.17
N GLY A 69 -1.56 1.29 10.73
CA GLY A 69 -2.85 0.68 11.02
C GLY A 69 -3.95 1.02 10.02
N ASP A 70 -3.71 1.94 9.07
CA ASP A 70 -4.67 2.20 7.99
C ASP A 70 -4.79 0.99 7.07
N MET A 71 -5.98 0.78 6.52
CA MET A 71 -6.31 -0.39 5.73
C MET A 71 -7.15 -0.01 4.52
N ALA A 72 -6.94 -0.70 3.41
CA ALA A 72 -7.81 -0.67 2.26
C ALA A 72 -8.32 -2.09 1.97
N SER A 73 -9.64 -2.23 1.83
CA SER A 73 -10.30 -3.49 1.47
C SER A 73 -11.04 -3.33 0.15
N TYR A 74 -10.93 -4.34 -0.70
CA TYR A 74 -11.44 -4.32 -2.06
C TYR A 74 -12.39 -5.49 -2.28
N THR A 75 -13.58 -5.19 -2.81
CA THR A 75 -14.53 -6.21 -3.23
C THR A 75 -14.58 -6.22 -4.75
N TYR A 76 -14.50 -7.41 -5.34
CA TYR A 76 -14.56 -7.61 -6.78
C TYR A 76 -15.79 -8.42 -7.16
N SER A 77 -16.26 -8.23 -8.38
CA SER A 77 -17.18 -9.17 -8.99
C SER A 77 -16.48 -10.50 -9.31
N PRO A 78 -17.23 -11.59 -9.53
CA PRO A 78 -16.64 -12.87 -9.97
C PRO A 78 -15.85 -12.78 -11.27
N SER A 79 -16.10 -11.75 -12.10
CA SER A 79 -15.37 -11.48 -13.35
C SER A 79 -14.09 -10.68 -13.13
N GLY A 80 -13.74 -10.34 -11.88
CA GLY A 80 -12.55 -9.56 -11.54
C GLY A 80 -12.70 -8.04 -11.66
N ASN A 81 -13.91 -7.53 -11.95
CA ASN A 81 -14.14 -6.09 -11.96
C ASN A 81 -14.21 -5.56 -10.54
N LYS A 82 -13.49 -4.47 -10.25
CA LYS A 82 -13.54 -3.83 -8.94
C LYS A 82 -14.93 -3.26 -8.69
N PHE A 83 -15.58 -3.71 -7.62
CA PHE A 83 -16.93 -3.32 -7.26
C PHE A 83 -16.93 -2.28 -6.14
N MET A 84 -16.10 -2.47 -5.11
CA MET A 84 -16.06 -1.59 -3.94
C MET A 84 -14.63 -1.41 -3.43
N CYS A 85 -14.41 -0.27 -2.78
CA CYS A 85 -13.22 0.01 -2.00
C CYS A 85 -13.64 0.64 -0.66
N ILE A 86 -13.15 0.09 0.44
CA ILE A 86 -13.32 0.65 1.78
C ILE A 86 -11.94 1.05 2.29
N TYR A 87 -11.83 2.28 2.79
CA TYR A 87 -10.64 2.74 3.49
C TYR A 87 -10.98 2.89 4.96
N SER A 88 -10.16 2.34 5.83
CA SER A 88 -10.29 2.44 7.27
C SER A 88 -9.01 3.02 7.84
N THR A 89 -9.13 4.06 8.65
CA THR A 89 -7.99 4.65 9.36
C THR A 89 -7.94 4.08 10.77
N ALA A 90 -6.74 3.77 11.27
CA ALA A 90 -6.60 3.26 12.63
C ALA A 90 -7.00 4.30 13.70
N ASN A 91 -6.93 5.59 13.34
CA ASN A 91 -7.40 6.69 14.17
C ASN A 91 -8.78 7.13 13.65
N THR A 92 -9.85 6.65 14.29
CA THR A 92 -11.20 7.16 14.04
C THR A 92 -11.38 8.48 14.77
N SER A 93 -10.96 9.59 14.18
CA SER A 93 -11.50 10.90 14.59
C SER A 93 -12.97 10.91 14.19
N THR A 94 -13.86 10.66 15.15
CA THR A 94 -15.31 10.73 14.93
C THR A 94 -15.70 12.16 14.59
N VAL A 95 -15.78 12.48 13.31
CA VAL A 95 -16.44 13.72 12.86
C VAL A 95 -17.94 13.45 12.92
N THR A 96 -18.55 13.83 14.04
CA THR A 96 -20.01 13.86 14.15
C THR A 96 -20.51 15.01 13.29
N MET A 97 -20.98 14.71 12.09
CA MET A 97 -21.78 15.63 11.30
C MET A 97 -23.21 15.59 11.88
N PRO A 98 -23.74 16.68 12.47
CA PRO A 98 -25.14 16.69 12.90
C PRO A 98 -26.04 16.49 11.67
N LEU A 99 -26.97 15.54 11.78
CA LEU A 99 -27.98 15.30 10.76
C LEU A 99 -29.02 16.42 10.86
N ASP A 100 -29.03 17.26 9.82
CA ASP A 100 -29.97 18.35 9.56
C ASP A 100 -29.75 19.67 10.33
N THR A 101 -29.24 20.68 9.62
CA THR A 101 -29.98 21.94 9.49
C THR A 101 -29.82 22.46 8.07
N THR A 102 -30.90 22.43 7.29
CA THR A 102 -31.00 23.26 6.09
C THR A 102 -30.86 24.73 6.51
N LEU A 103 -29.81 25.41 6.06
CA LEU A 103 -29.65 26.86 6.26
C LEU A 103 -30.61 27.59 5.32
N SER A 104 -31.87 27.68 5.71
CA SER A 104 -32.81 28.65 5.14
C SER A 104 -32.49 30.02 5.73
N ASN A 105 -31.78 30.85 4.98
CA ASN A 105 -31.79 32.30 5.21
C ASN A 105 -32.08 33.05 3.91
N CYS A 106 -33.32 32.94 3.44
CA CYS A 106 -33.94 34.04 2.71
C CYS A 106 -34.28 35.16 3.71
N SER A 107 -33.58 36.29 3.64
CA SER A 107 -34.12 37.60 3.99
C SER A 107 -33.17 38.74 3.58
N CYS A 108 -33.29 39.23 2.35
CA CYS A 108 -33.77 40.59 2.04
C CYS A 108 -34.16 40.69 0.55
#